data_AF-A0A131Y493-F1
#
_entry.id   AF-A0A131Y493-F1
#
_cell.length_a   1.000
_cell.length_b   1.000
_cell.length_c   1.000
_cell.angle_alpha   90.00
_cell.angle_beta   90.00
_cell.angle_gamma   90.00
#
_symmetry.space_group_name_H-M   'P 1'
#
loop_
_entity.id
_entity.type
_entity.pdbx_description
1 polymer ?
#
loop_
_entity_poly.entity_id
_entity_poly.type
_entity_poly.pdbx_seq_one_letter_code
_entity_poly.pdbx_strand_id
1 'polypeptide(L)'
;MNSFEKATGLKMADGDEVDTVDSGKWVFYRDRPEWKDVTPVPQDDGRLPVVRIAYSEQFQDIFDYFRAILKLNERSERALELVTDAVDINTSNYTVWHYRRALLKDLGKDLHEELTYIQKVIEDNPKNYQVWHHRRVLVEWLHDASLEKAFTESVLRMDAKNYHAWQHRQWAISEFDLWDGELDYVSMLLQDDVRNNSAWNQRFYIISNTTGFTEAVLDREVAYTFECIRKAVHNESPWNYLRGILDAADAGKRSDVDEFCERLYAEGCRVAYLLAFMVDSMSDKLAAIPDEQMFRRALEFCERLAEEEDVIRKEYWNFVARGIEGQYAKTTDGVGASGGVPPVGDAVPSTA
;
A
#
# COMPACT_ATOMS: atom_id res chain seq x y z
N MET A 1 11.70 31.03 10.80
CA MET A 1 12.12 31.12 9.40
C MET A 1 12.53 29.73 8.97
N ASN A 2 11.64 29.07 8.23
CA ASN A 2 11.77 27.66 7.88
C ASN A 2 12.70 27.52 6.68
N SER A 3 13.42 26.39 6.56
CA SER A 3 14.44 26.18 5.51
C SER A 3 13.89 26.22 4.08
N PHE A 4 12.57 26.12 3.93
CA PHE A 4 11.83 26.20 2.67
C PHE A 4 11.82 27.62 2.05
N GLU A 5 11.72 28.67 2.87
CA GLU A 5 11.60 30.06 2.39
C GLU A 5 12.91 30.58 1.77
N LYS A 6 14.06 29.99 2.14
CA LYS A 6 15.38 30.39 1.64
C LYS A 6 15.74 29.82 0.27
N ALA A 7 15.06 28.77 -0.20
CA ALA A 7 15.44 28.09 -1.44
C ALA A 7 14.65 28.55 -2.67
N THR A 8 13.43 29.08 -2.48
CA THR A 8 12.49 29.34 -3.59
C THR A 8 12.06 30.80 -3.72
N GLY A 9 12.35 31.65 -2.73
CA GLY A 9 11.90 33.05 -2.73
C GLY A 9 10.39 33.26 -2.65
N LEU A 10 9.59 32.19 -2.49
CA LEU A 10 8.14 32.29 -2.27
C LEU A 10 7.80 32.21 -0.79
N LYS A 11 7.06 33.22 -0.31
CA LYS A 11 6.39 33.18 1.00
C LYS A 11 5.20 32.21 0.94
N MET A 12 5.03 31.42 1.99
CA MET A 12 3.79 30.68 2.24
C MET A 12 2.65 31.68 2.44
N ALA A 13 1.58 31.57 1.65
CA ALA A 13 0.37 32.33 1.84
C ALA A 13 -0.46 31.69 2.96
N ASP A 14 -0.79 32.47 3.98
CA ASP A 14 -1.89 32.16 4.88
C ASP A 14 -3.19 32.11 4.07
N GLY A 15 -4.08 31.20 4.44
CA GLY A 15 -5.32 30.93 3.70
C GLY A 15 -6.16 32.19 3.54
N ASP A 16 -6.31 32.63 2.30
CA ASP A 16 -7.44 33.39 1.76
C ASP A 16 -7.32 33.34 0.23
N GLU A 17 -8.47 33.17 -0.43
CA GLU A 17 -8.76 33.29 -1.86
C GLU A 17 -7.63 32.96 -2.86
N VAL A 18 -7.74 31.80 -3.50
CA VAL A 18 -6.98 31.49 -4.71
C VAL A 18 -7.47 32.40 -5.83
N ASP A 19 -6.78 33.53 -6.01
CA ASP A 19 -6.90 34.41 -7.16
C ASP A 19 -6.40 33.69 -8.42
N THR A 20 -7.31 33.04 -9.15
CA THR A 20 -7.05 32.56 -10.50
C THR A 20 -7.19 33.71 -11.50
N VAL A 21 -6.04 34.05 -12.10
CA VAL A 21 -5.82 34.65 -13.42
C VAL A 21 -7.08 34.78 -14.30
N ASP A 22 -7.45 36.04 -14.59
CA ASP A 22 -8.39 36.54 -15.63
C ASP A 22 -9.17 35.47 -16.42
N SER A 23 -10.36 35.11 -15.93
CA SER A 23 -11.30 34.25 -16.65
C SER A 23 -12.68 34.92 -16.64
N GLY A 24 -13.32 34.98 -17.81
CA GLY A 24 -14.65 35.57 -17.94
C GLY A 24 -15.62 35.01 -16.90
N LYS A 25 -16.39 35.90 -16.26
CA LYS A 25 -17.43 35.57 -15.28
C LYS A 25 -18.20 34.30 -15.69
N TRP A 26 -18.24 33.28 -14.83
CA TRP A 26 -19.00 32.04 -15.04
C TRP A 26 -20.43 32.33 -15.53
N VAL A 27 -20.86 31.61 -16.57
CA VAL A 27 -22.21 31.67 -17.12
C VAL A 27 -22.88 30.30 -16.95
N PHE A 28 -24.04 30.29 -16.28
CA PHE A 28 -24.84 29.08 -16.10
C PHE A 28 -25.28 28.49 -17.44
N TYR A 29 -25.34 27.17 -17.54
CA TYR A 29 -25.80 26.44 -18.73
C TYR A 29 -27.19 26.87 -19.16
N ARG A 30 -28.10 27.15 -18.22
CA ARG A 30 -29.44 27.71 -18.51
C ARG A 30 -29.42 29.05 -19.25
N ASP A 31 -28.32 29.80 -19.16
CA ASP A 31 -28.15 31.13 -19.77
C ASP A 31 -27.28 31.09 -21.04
N ARG A 32 -26.65 29.94 -21.34
CA ARG A 32 -25.78 29.76 -22.52
C ARG A 32 -26.63 29.58 -23.80
N PRO A 33 -26.47 30.43 -24.85
CA PRO A 33 -27.28 30.34 -26.07
C PRO A 33 -27.24 28.98 -26.77
N GLU A 34 -26.08 28.32 -26.75
CA GLU A 34 -25.81 27.01 -27.36
C GLU A 34 -26.41 25.82 -26.58
N TRP A 35 -27.09 26.08 -25.45
CA TRP A 35 -27.77 25.08 -24.61
C TRP A 35 -29.30 25.25 -24.60
N LYS A 36 -29.85 26.22 -25.35
CA LYS A 36 -31.30 26.52 -25.38
C LYS A 36 -32.16 25.40 -25.95
N ASP A 37 -31.59 24.51 -26.75
CA ASP A 37 -32.27 23.33 -27.31
C ASP A 37 -32.38 22.17 -26.30
N VAL A 38 -31.64 22.23 -25.19
CA VAL A 38 -31.64 21.20 -24.15
C VAL A 38 -32.49 21.66 -22.96
N THR A 39 -33.49 20.85 -22.61
CA THR A 39 -34.27 21.07 -21.38
C THR A 39 -33.56 20.39 -20.20
N PRO A 40 -33.16 21.13 -19.14
CA PRO A 40 -32.52 20.55 -17.97
C PRO A 40 -33.42 19.51 -17.28
N VAL A 41 -32.80 18.46 -16.72
CA VAL A 41 -33.52 17.39 -16.01
C VAL A 41 -33.16 17.44 -14.52
N PRO A 42 -34.06 17.90 -13.63
CA PRO A 42 -33.83 17.94 -12.19
C PRO A 42 -33.54 16.56 -11.58
N GLN A 43 -32.82 16.53 -10.47
CA GLN A 43 -32.68 15.33 -9.66
C GLN A 43 -34.01 14.98 -8.99
N ASP A 44 -34.47 13.74 -9.13
CA ASP A 44 -35.65 13.23 -8.44
C ASP A 44 -35.25 12.49 -7.16
N ASP A 45 -35.25 13.22 -6.03
CA ASP A 45 -35.04 12.65 -4.69
C ASP A 45 -36.36 12.14 -4.04
N GLY A 46 -37.46 12.11 -4.80
CA GLY A 46 -38.78 11.72 -4.33
C GLY A 46 -39.45 12.75 -3.40
N ARG A 47 -40.63 12.37 -2.87
CA ARG A 47 -41.47 13.28 -2.05
C ARG A 47 -40.92 13.55 -0.65
N LEU A 48 -40.14 12.62 -0.10
CA LEU A 48 -39.57 12.68 1.25
C LEU A 48 -38.07 12.36 1.15
N PRO A 49 -37.26 13.33 0.70
CA PRO A 49 -35.86 13.10 0.41
C PRO A 49 -35.08 12.82 1.70
N VAL A 50 -34.20 11.82 1.66
CA VAL A 50 -33.27 11.47 2.74
C VAL A 50 -31.85 11.84 2.32
N VAL A 51 -30.99 12.20 3.28
CA VAL A 51 -29.60 12.67 3.05
C VAL A 51 -29.49 13.74 1.95
N ARG A 52 -30.52 14.59 1.84
CA ARG A 52 -30.60 15.63 0.81
C ARG A 52 -29.47 16.64 0.99
N ILE A 53 -28.73 16.86 -0.09
CA ILE A 53 -27.66 17.85 -0.13
C ILE A 53 -28.24 19.19 -0.59
N ALA A 54 -27.94 20.26 0.14
CA ALA A 54 -28.25 21.63 -0.27
C ALA A 54 -27.20 22.11 -1.29
N TYR A 55 -27.32 21.66 -2.54
CA TYR A 55 -26.39 22.01 -3.61
C TYR A 55 -26.40 23.51 -3.93
N SER A 56 -25.24 24.07 -4.32
CA SER A 56 -25.16 25.41 -4.90
C SER A 56 -25.93 25.48 -6.23
N GLU A 57 -26.31 26.69 -6.65
CA GLU A 57 -26.99 26.86 -7.95
C GLU A 57 -26.15 26.36 -9.11
N GLN A 58 -24.83 26.57 -9.07
CA GLN A 58 -23.90 26.10 -10.11
C GLN A 58 -23.89 24.57 -10.18
N PHE A 59 -23.85 23.89 -9.03
CA PHE A 59 -23.91 22.44 -9.00
C PHE A 59 -25.22 21.91 -9.57
N GLN A 60 -26.36 22.49 -9.16
CA GLN A 60 -27.67 22.08 -9.66
C GLN A 60 -27.77 22.27 -11.17
N ASP A 61 -27.35 23.43 -11.67
CA ASP A 61 -27.36 23.76 -13.09
C ASP A 61 -26.52 22.76 -13.92
N ILE A 62 -25.25 22.54 -13.55
CA ILE A 62 -24.38 21.58 -14.24
C ILE A 62 -24.99 20.18 -14.23
N PHE A 63 -25.46 19.69 -13.08
CA PHE A 63 -25.96 18.32 -12.98
C PHE A 63 -27.35 18.12 -13.59
N ASP A 64 -28.18 19.16 -13.66
CA ASP A 64 -29.45 19.13 -14.38
C ASP A 64 -29.22 18.97 -15.89
N TYR A 65 -28.26 19.72 -16.44
CA TYR A 65 -27.86 19.58 -17.84
C TYR A 65 -27.14 18.25 -18.11
N PHE A 66 -26.31 17.77 -17.17
CA PHE A 66 -25.67 16.46 -17.30
C PHE A 66 -26.70 15.34 -17.37
N ARG A 67 -27.73 15.36 -16.51
CA ARG A 67 -28.84 14.41 -16.58
C ARG A 67 -29.59 14.49 -17.90
N ALA A 68 -29.80 15.68 -18.44
CA ALA A 68 -30.45 15.87 -19.74
C ALA A 68 -29.64 15.25 -20.88
N ILE A 69 -28.34 15.58 -20.97
CA ILE A 69 -27.41 15.05 -21.98
C ILE A 69 -27.27 13.53 -21.88
N LEU A 70 -27.14 13.01 -20.66
CA LEU A 70 -27.05 11.57 -20.41
C LEU A 70 -28.31 10.85 -20.89
N LYS A 71 -29.50 11.41 -20.61
CA LYS A 71 -30.79 10.85 -21.02
C LYS A 71 -30.99 10.87 -22.54
N LEU A 72 -30.55 11.93 -23.20
CA LEU A 72 -30.55 12.04 -24.66
C LEU A 72 -29.46 11.18 -25.32
N ASN A 73 -28.47 10.72 -24.54
CA ASN A 73 -27.27 10.05 -25.00
C ASN A 73 -26.54 10.85 -26.09
N GLU A 74 -26.45 12.17 -25.92
CA GLU A 74 -25.84 13.07 -26.90
C GLU A 74 -24.32 12.92 -26.95
N ARG A 75 -23.76 12.68 -28.14
CA ARG A 75 -22.31 12.58 -28.38
C ARG A 75 -21.82 13.84 -29.10
N SER A 76 -21.45 14.86 -28.34
CA SER A 76 -21.04 16.16 -28.89
C SER A 76 -19.88 16.78 -28.11
N GLU A 77 -19.17 17.73 -28.73
CA GLU A 77 -18.10 18.50 -28.07
C GLU A 77 -18.64 19.29 -26.86
N ARG A 78 -19.85 19.88 -26.95
CA ARG A 78 -20.47 20.56 -25.80
C ARG A 78 -20.77 19.60 -24.64
N ALA A 79 -21.11 18.33 -24.93
CA ALA A 79 -21.29 17.32 -23.90
C ALA A 79 -19.95 16.99 -23.21
N LEU A 80 -18.84 17.02 -23.95
CA LEU A 80 -17.48 16.82 -23.40
C LEU A 80 -17.08 17.99 -22.49
N GLU A 81 -17.36 19.23 -22.88
CA GLU A 81 -17.18 20.42 -22.04
C GLU A 81 -18.01 20.33 -20.76
N LEU A 82 -19.29 19.93 -20.86
CA LEU A 82 -20.17 19.76 -19.70
C LEU A 82 -19.65 18.71 -18.71
N VAL A 83 -19.13 17.59 -19.17
CA VAL A 83 -18.55 16.61 -18.25
C VAL A 83 -17.20 17.05 -17.67
N THR A 84 -16.50 18.00 -18.29
CA THR A 84 -15.35 18.67 -17.66
C THR A 84 -15.81 19.47 -16.46
N ASP A 85 -16.77 20.39 -16.64
CA ASP A 85 -17.33 21.21 -15.55
C ASP A 85 -17.94 20.33 -14.43
N ALA A 86 -18.58 19.21 -14.79
CA ALA A 86 -19.13 18.26 -13.82
C ALA A 86 -18.06 17.48 -13.03
N VAL A 87 -16.89 17.20 -13.64
CA VAL A 87 -15.74 16.60 -12.95
C VAL A 87 -15.11 17.60 -11.99
N ASP A 88 -15.00 18.87 -12.38
CA ASP A 88 -14.38 19.91 -11.55
C ASP A 88 -15.16 20.15 -10.25
N ILE A 89 -16.50 20.09 -10.32
CA ILE A 89 -17.34 20.29 -9.13
C ILE A 89 -17.57 19.01 -8.31
N ASN A 90 -17.42 17.82 -8.91
CA ASN A 90 -17.50 16.53 -8.21
C ASN A 90 -16.71 15.44 -8.93
N THR A 91 -15.41 15.41 -8.66
CA THR A 91 -14.46 14.48 -9.25
C THR A 91 -14.75 13.02 -8.88
N SER A 92 -15.55 12.76 -7.85
CA SER A 92 -15.92 11.40 -7.40
C SER A 92 -17.11 10.80 -8.14
N ASN A 93 -17.76 11.54 -9.05
CA ASN A 93 -18.91 11.02 -9.78
C ASN A 93 -18.49 10.06 -10.91
N TYR A 94 -18.52 8.75 -10.62
CA TYR A 94 -18.11 7.72 -11.58
C TYR A 94 -18.99 7.66 -12.86
N THR A 95 -20.25 8.11 -12.80
CA THR A 95 -21.15 8.15 -13.97
C THR A 95 -20.66 9.20 -14.97
N VAL A 96 -20.20 10.35 -14.48
CA VAL A 96 -19.60 11.40 -15.31
C VAL A 96 -18.35 10.87 -16.00
N TRP A 97 -17.45 10.22 -15.26
CA TRP A 97 -16.23 9.63 -15.83
C TRP A 97 -16.50 8.54 -16.86
N HIS A 98 -17.49 7.67 -16.61
CA HIS A 98 -17.91 6.66 -17.57
C HIS A 98 -18.41 7.33 -18.86
N TYR A 99 -19.25 8.35 -18.73
CA TYR A 99 -19.78 9.08 -19.88
C TYR A 99 -18.69 9.85 -20.65
N ARG A 100 -17.75 10.49 -19.94
CA ARG A 100 -16.57 11.13 -20.53
C ARG A 100 -15.78 10.15 -21.38
N ARG A 101 -15.50 8.94 -20.87
CA ARG A 101 -14.82 7.89 -21.65
C ARG A 101 -15.57 7.47 -22.91
N ALA A 102 -16.90 7.42 -22.87
CA ALA A 102 -17.69 7.16 -24.07
C ALA A 102 -17.57 8.31 -25.08
N LEU A 103 -17.63 9.57 -24.63
CA LEU A 103 -17.44 10.75 -25.47
C LEU A 103 -16.05 10.78 -26.12
N LEU A 104 -14.98 10.50 -25.37
CA LEU A 104 -13.61 10.46 -25.90
C LEU A 104 -13.49 9.51 -27.10
N LYS A 105 -14.12 8.33 -27.01
CA LYS A 105 -14.15 7.33 -28.09
C LYS A 105 -15.00 7.78 -29.27
N ASP A 106 -16.24 8.17 -29.00
CA ASP A 106 -17.21 8.49 -30.05
C ASP A 106 -16.82 9.76 -30.84
N LEU A 107 -16.13 10.71 -30.19
CA LEU A 107 -15.62 11.93 -30.82
C LEU A 107 -14.20 11.77 -31.39
N GLY A 108 -13.52 10.64 -31.15
CA GLY A 108 -12.15 10.41 -31.61
C GLY A 108 -11.15 11.44 -31.07
N LYS A 109 -11.26 11.81 -29.78
CA LYS A 109 -10.37 12.80 -29.15
C LYS A 109 -8.94 12.28 -29.03
N ASP A 110 -7.98 13.19 -29.04
CA ASP A 110 -6.58 12.87 -28.79
C ASP A 110 -6.40 12.44 -27.32
N LEU A 111 -5.98 11.20 -27.11
CA LEU A 111 -5.80 10.65 -25.77
C LEU A 111 -4.55 11.21 -25.07
N HIS A 112 -3.58 11.78 -25.80
CA HIS A 112 -2.44 12.46 -25.18
C HIS A 112 -2.83 13.81 -24.57
N GLU A 113 -3.76 14.53 -25.21
CA GLU A 113 -4.37 15.73 -24.61
C GLU A 113 -5.16 15.35 -23.35
N GLU A 114 -5.92 14.25 -23.40
CA GLU A 114 -6.66 13.76 -22.25
C GLU A 114 -5.74 13.25 -21.11
N LEU A 115 -4.57 12.67 -21.43
CA LEU A 115 -3.54 12.34 -20.43
C LEU A 115 -3.01 13.59 -19.73
N THR A 116 -2.86 14.69 -20.48
CA THR A 116 -2.45 15.99 -19.92
C THR A 116 -3.54 16.57 -19.02
N TYR A 117 -4.81 16.42 -19.42
CA TYR A 117 -5.95 16.81 -18.58
C TYR A 117 -5.99 16.00 -17.28
N ILE A 118 -5.99 14.65 -17.35
CA ILE A 118 -6.13 13.82 -16.16
C ILE A 118 -4.96 13.98 -15.20
N GLN A 119 -3.75 14.28 -15.71
CA GLN A 119 -2.62 14.61 -14.86
C GLN A 119 -2.95 15.77 -13.92
N LYS A 120 -3.47 16.89 -14.45
CA LYS A 120 -3.85 18.06 -13.63
C LYS A 120 -4.93 17.71 -12.62
N VAL A 121 -5.95 16.96 -13.04
CA VAL A 121 -7.03 16.54 -12.14
C VAL A 121 -6.51 15.63 -11.01
N ILE A 122 -5.54 14.76 -11.28
CA ILE A 122 -4.89 13.93 -10.25
C ILE A 122 -4.02 14.78 -9.31
N GLU A 123 -3.30 15.78 -9.82
CA GLU A 123 -2.49 16.69 -8.99
C GLU A 123 -3.37 17.40 -7.95
N ASP A 124 -4.58 17.81 -8.34
CA ASP A 124 -5.56 18.43 -7.43
C ASP A 124 -6.33 17.40 -6.57
N ASN A 125 -6.55 16.18 -7.09
CA ASN A 125 -7.37 15.14 -6.43
C ASN A 125 -6.64 13.79 -6.32
N PRO A 126 -5.45 13.71 -5.69
CA PRO A 126 -4.59 12.53 -5.78
C PRO A 126 -5.11 11.30 -5.01
N LYS A 127 -6.17 11.46 -4.22
CA LYS A 127 -6.80 10.41 -3.39
C LYS A 127 -8.17 9.98 -3.91
N ASN A 128 -8.48 10.27 -5.17
CA ASN A 128 -9.74 9.92 -5.81
C ASN A 128 -9.60 8.64 -6.67
N TYR A 129 -10.50 7.67 -6.52
CA TYR A 129 -10.41 6.40 -7.27
C TYR A 129 -10.63 6.58 -8.78
N GLN A 130 -11.56 7.45 -9.17
CA GLN A 130 -11.98 7.59 -10.55
C GLN A 130 -10.88 8.20 -11.44
N VAL A 131 -10.09 9.14 -10.91
CA VAL A 131 -9.02 9.79 -11.68
C VAL A 131 -7.89 8.83 -12.02
N TRP A 132 -7.48 7.99 -11.07
CA TRP A 132 -6.48 6.95 -11.29
C TRP A 132 -6.98 5.86 -12.24
N HIS A 133 -8.24 5.44 -12.07
CA HIS A 133 -8.84 4.49 -12.99
C HIS A 133 -8.96 5.07 -14.41
N HIS A 134 -9.34 6.34 -14.55
CA HIS A 134 -9.41 7.01 -15.85
C HIS A 134 -8.05 7.08 -16.52
N ARG A 135 -7.00 7.50 -15.80
CA ARG A 135 -5.63 7.50 -16.33
C ARG A 135 -5.19 6.11 -16.79
N ARG A 136 -5.43 5.07 -15.97
CA ARG A 136 -5.14 3.68 -16.36
C ARG A 136 -5.82 3.29 -17.66
N VAL A 137 -7.10 3.60 -17.82
CA VAL A 137 -7.83 3.28 -19.06
C VAL A 137 -7.24 4.00 -20.28
N LEU A 138 -6.78 5.24 -20.14
CA LEU A 138 -6.12 5.97 -21.23
C LEU A 138 -4.80 5.32 -21.63
N VAL A 139 -3.97 4.94 -20.66
CA VAL A 139 -2.72 4.23 -20.88
C VAL A 139 -2.97 2.87 -21.55
N GLU A 140 -4.01 2.14 -21.14
CA GLU A 140 -4.43 0.89 -21.80
C GLU A 140 -4.88 1.12 -23.25
N TRP A 141 -5.62 2.19 -23.55
CA TRP A 141 -6.05 2.49 -24.93
C TRP A 141 -4.90 2.94 -25.82
N LEU A 142 -3.94 3.68 -25.27
CA LEU A 142 -2.73 4.12 -25.98
C LEU A 142 -1.68 3.02 -26.12
N HIS A 143 -1.73 2.00 -25.26
CA HIS A 143 -0.66 1.02 -25.07
C HIS A 143 0.71 1.69 -24.84
N ASP A 144 0.72 2.82 -24.13
CA ASP A 144 1.92 3.62 -23.87
C ASP A 144 2.01 4.00 -22.38
N ALA A 145 2.93 3.36 -21.66
CA ALA A 145 3.23 3.62 -20.26
C ALA A 145 4.52 4.43 -20.05
N SER A 146 5.09 5.04 -21.11
CA SER A 146 6.38 5.73 -21.07
C SER A 146 6.46 6.87 -20.04
N LEU A 147 5.31 7.48 -19.70
CA LEU A 147 5.22 8.58 -18.75
C LEU A 147 4.92 8.14 -17.31
N GLU A 148 4.49 6.88 -17.09
CA GLU A 148 3.86 6.48 -15.83
C GLU A 148 4.83 6.44 -14.65
N LYS A 149 6.10 6.07 -14.88
CA LYS A 149 7.12 6.10 -13.83
C LYS A 149 7.45 7.53 -13.39
N ALA A 150 7.59 8.46 -14.34
CA ALA A 150 7.86 9.87 -14.03
C ALA A 150 6.65 10.55 -13.36
N PHE A 151 5.44 10.25 -13.84
CA PHE A 151 4.21 10.77 -13.27
C PHE A 151 3.96 10.26 -11.83
N THR A 152 4.05 8.94 -11.61
CA THR A 152 3.86 8.40 -10.26
C THR A 152 4.96 8.88 -9.30
N GLU A 153 6.19 9.08 -9.78
CA GLU A 153 7.25 9.72 -8.99
C GLU A 153 6.88 11.16 -8.58
N SER A 154 6.35 11.98 -9.49
CA SER A 154 5.98 13.37 -9.15
C SER A 154 4.90 13.42 -8.07
N VAL A 155 3.92 12.51 -8.13
CA VAL A 155 2.88 12.38 -7.10
C VAL A 155 3.47 11.89 -5.77
N LEU A 156 4.36 10.88 -5.81
CA LEU A 156 5.00 10.33 -4.61
C LEU A 156 5.98 11.32 -3.96
N ARG A 157 6.51 12.30 -4.71
CA ARG A 157 7.30 13.39 -4.14
C ARG A 157 6.45 14.30 -3.25
N MET A 158 5.16 14.44 -3.54
CA MET A 158 4.22 15.23 -2.72
C MET A 158 3.64 14.43 -1.56
N ASP A 159 3.27 13.16 -1.81
CA ASP A 159 2.79 12.21 -0.79
C ASP A 159 3.42 10.83 -1.04
N ALA A 160 4.55 10.57 -0.39
CA ALA A 160 5.34 9.35 -0.53
C ALA A 160 4.58 8.06 -0.13
N LYS A 161 3.41 8.20 0.49
CA LYS A 161 2.56 7.10 0.94
C LYS A 161 1.22 7.07 0.20
N ASN A 162 1.05 7.83 -0.88
CA ASN A 162 -0.16 7.79 -1.68
C ASN A 162 -0.40 6.37 -2.22
N TYR A 163 -1.44 5.72 -1.72
CA TYR A 163 -1.75 4.32 -2.02
C TYR A 163 -2.09 4.12 -3.50
N HIS A 164 -2.83 5.05 -4.10
CA HIS A 164 -3.21 4.97 -5.50
C HIS A 164 -2.01 5.12 -6.44
N ALA A 165 -1.08 6.02 -6.11
CA ALA A 165 0.14 6.19 -6.88
C ALA A 165 1.00 4.92 -6.86
N TRP A 166 1.17 4.30 -5.69
CA TRP A 166 1.87 3.01 -5.58
C TRP A 166 1.16 1.88 -6.32
N GLN A 167 -0.16 1.78 -6.19
CA GLN A 167 -0.96 0.77 -6.89
C GLN A 167 -0.87 0.93 -8.42
N HIS A 168 -0.99 2.17 -8.91
CA HIS A 168 -0.89 2.49 -10.33
C HIS A 168 0.52 2.23 -10.86
N ARG A 169 1.55 2.59 -10.09
CA ARG A 169 2.96 2.33 -10.42
C ARG A 169 3.23 0.82 -10.54
N GLN A 170 2.76 0.01 -9.60
CA GLN A 170 2.89 -1.45 -9.67
C GLN A 170 2.22 -2.02 -10.92
N TRP A 171 0.97 -1.60 -11.19
CA TRP A 171 0.26 -2.03 -12.40
C TRP A 171 1.03 -1.68 -13.67
N ALA A 172 1.46 -0.42 -13.83
CA ALA A 172 2.17 0.03 -15.02
C ALA A 172 3.50 -0.72 -15.20
N ILE A 173 4.24 -0.97 -14.11
CA ILE A 173 5.49 -1.73 -14.16
C ILE A 173 5.25 -3.18 -14.59
N SER A 174 4.24 -3.85 -14.01
CA SER A 174 3.97 -5.25 -14.34
C SER A 174 3.37 -5.44 -15.72
N GLU A 175 2.47 -4.56 -16.15
CA GLU A 175 1.75 -4.70 -17.42
C GLU A 175 2.65 -4.38 -18.62
N PHE A 176 3.59 -3.44 -18.46
CA PHE A 176 4.46 -2.97 -19.54
C PHE A 176 5.94 -3.34 -19.35
N ASP A 177 6.24 -4.26 -18.43
CA ASP A 177 7.59 -4.79 -18.18
C ASP A 177 8.64 -3.71 -17.82
N LEU A 178 8.26 -2.69 -17.04
CA LEU A 178 9.09 -1.51 -16.73
C LEU A 178 9.94 -1.66 -15.45
N TRP A 179 10.46 -2.87 -15.20
CA TRP A 179 11.20 -3.20 -13.97
C TRP A 179 12.55 -2.47 -13.83
N ASP A 180 13.20 -2.17 -14.95
CA ASP A 180 14.53 -1.56 -14.98
C ASP A 180 14.59 -0.24 -14.19
N GLY A 181 15.57 -0.12 -13.30
CA GLY A 181 15.78 1.06 -12.44
C GLY A 181 14.79 1.22 -11.29
N GLU A 182 13.78 0.35 -11.15
CA GLU A 182 12.80 0.47 -10.06
C GLU A 182 13.42 0.17 -8.68
N LEU A 183 14.35 -0.78 -8.61
CA LEU A 183 15.06 -1.07 -7.35
C LEU A 183 15.97 0.07 -6.92
N ASP A 184 16.55 0.82 -7.86
CA ASP A 184 17.35 2.02 -7.59
C ASP A 184 16.46 3.14 -7.06
N TYR A 185 15.29 3.34 -7.69
CA TYR A 185 14.28 4.29 -7.22
C TYR A 185 13.84 4.00 -5.78
N VAL A 186 13.52 2.75 -5.46
CA VAL A 186 13.16 2.35 -4.08
C VAL A 186 14.33 2.52 -3.12
N SER A 187 15.55 2.22 -3.56
CA SER A 187 16.75 2.38 -2.73
C SER A 187 17.00 3.85 -2.38
N MET A 188 16.77 4.78 -3.31
CA MET A 188 16.79 6.22 -3.06
C MET A 188 15.72 6.63 -2.03
N LEU A 189 14.46 6.19 -2.21
CA LEU A 189 13.39 6.51 -1.27
C LEU A 189 13.67 6.02 0.16
N LEU A 190 14.28 4.84 0.30
CA LEU A 190 14.67 4.28 1.60
C LEU A 190 15.91 4.94 2.21
N GLN A 191 16.77 5.56 1.39
CA GLN A 191 17.85 6.41 1.87
C GLN A 191 17.29 7.71 2.47
N ASP A 192 16.27 8.29 1.83
CA ASP A 192 15.61 9.51 2.30
C ASP A 192 14.73 9.25 3.55
N ASP A 193 13.90 8.19 3.52
CA ASP A 193 13.08 7.75 4.65
C ASP A 193 13.02 6.23 4.75
N VAL A 194 13.89 5.69 5.61
CA VAL A 194 13.93 4.25 5.93
C VAL A 194 12.64 3.73 6.58
N ARG A 195 11.75 4.61 7.09
CA ARG A 195 10.44 4.24 7.67
C ARG A 195 9.31 4.22 6.62
N ASN A 196 9.61 4.49 5.35
CA ASN A 196 8.61 4.42 4.30
C ASN A 196 8.23 2.96 4.02
N ASN A 197 7.18 2.48 4.69
CA ASN A 197 6.69 1.11 4.52
C ASN A 197 6.24 0.80 3.08
N SER A 198 5.75 1.79 2.34
CA SER A 198 5.37 1.60 0.93
C SER A 198 6.59 1.32 0.06
N ALA A 199 7.73 1.94 0.34
CA ALA A 199 8.99 1.65 -0.35
C ALA A 199 9.53 0.25 0.01
N TRP A 200 9.43 -0.18 1.27
CA TRP A 200 9.76 -1.57 1.65
C TRP A 200 8.85 -2.61 0.96
N ASN A 201 7.55 -2.34 0.91
CA ASN A 201 6.59 -3.15 0.16
C ASN A 201 6.95 -3.21 -1.33
N GLN A 202 7.29 -2.06 -1.93
CA GLN A 202 7.73 -2.01 -3.33
C GLN A 202 9.02 -2.80 -3.55
N ARG A 203 9.99 -2.73 -2.62
CA ARG A 203 11.22 -3.52 -2.66
C ARG A 203 10.92 -5.02 -2.71
N PHE A 204 10.03 -5.49 -1.84
CA PHE A 204 9.59 -6.89 -1.82
C PHE A 204 8.91 -7.27 -3.14
N TYR A 205 8.00 -6.42 -3.62
CA TYR A 205 7.26 -6.62 -4.86
C TYR A 205 8.18 -6.78 -6.08
N ILE A 206 9.17 -5.89 -6.24
CA ILE A 206 10.12 -5.95 -7.37
C ILE A 206 10.88 -7.28 -7.36
N ILE A 207 11.46 -7.63 -6.22
CA ILE A 207 12.32 -8.83 -6.12
C ILE A 207 11.47 -10.09 -6.35
N SER A 208 10.27 -10.14 -5.80
CA SER A 208 9.35 -11.29 -5.95
C SER A 208 8.93 -11.52 -7.41
N ASN A 209 8.81 -10.46 -8.21
CA ASN A 209 8.38 -10.53 -9.61
C ASN A 209 9.53 -10.53 -10.63
N THR A 210 10.79 -10.40 -10.18
CA THR A 210 11.97 -10.41 -11.06
C THR A 210 12.89 -11.58 -10.75
N THR A 211 13.82 -11.43 -9.81
CA THR A 211 14.82 -12.46 -9.52
C THR A 211 14.31 -13.57 -8.61
N GLY A 212 13.24 -13.30 -7.86
CA GLY A 212 12.89 -14.08 -6.66
C GLY A 212 13.97 -13.96 -5.58
N PHE A 213 13.77 -14.70 -4.49
CA PHE A 213 14.68 -14.76 -3.35
C PHE A 213 15.63 -15.97 -3.46
N THR A 214 16.46 -16.00 -4.51
CA THR A 214 17.59 -16.94 -4.58
C THR A 214 18.55 -16.71 -3.41
N GLU A 215 19.39 -17.69 -3.06
CA GLU A 215 20.35 -17.59 -1.95
C GLU A 215 21.21 -16.30 -2.03
N ALA A 216 21.80 -16.02 -3.19
CA ALA A 216 22.60 -14.82 -3.40
C ALA A 216 21.80 -13.51 -3.27
N VAL A 217 20.54 -13.50 -3.68
CA VAL A 217 19.65 -12.34 -3.50
C VAL A 217 19.27 -12.18 -2.04
N LEU A 218 18.91 -13.28 -1.38
CA LEU A 218 18.55 -13.28 0.03
C LEU A 218 19.72 -12.79 0.89
N ASP A 219 20.96 -13.23 0.64
CA ASP A 219 22.15 -12.74 1.35
C ASP A 219 22.31 -11.22 1.23
N ARG A 220 22.14 -10.69 0.01
CA ARG A 220 22.18 -9.25 -0.24
C ARG A 220 21.07 -8.51 0.51
N GLU A 221 19.83 -9.02 0.47
CA GLU A 221 18.68 -8.38 1.12
C GLU A 221 18.75 -8.45 2.64
N VAL A 222 19.20 -9.56 3.22
CA VAL A 222 19.46 -9.70 4.66
C VAL A 222 20.53 -8.69 5.10
N ALA A 223 21.66 -8.63 4.39
CA ALA A 223 22.72 -7.68 4.69
C ALA A 223 22.24 -6.21 4.60
N TYR A 224 21.49 -5.87 3.54
CA TYR A 224 20.89 -4.54 3.40
C TYR A 224 19.93 -4.21 4.55
N THR A 225 19.09 -5.19 4.94
CA THR A 225 18.10 -5.01 5.99
C THR A 225 18.77 -4.84 7.36
N PHE A 226 19.87 -5.56 7.64
CA PHE A 226 20.67 -5.36 8.86
C PHE A 226 21.20 -3.92 8.95
N GLU A 227 21.71 -3.37 7.84
CA GLU A 227 22.18 -1.97 7.81
C GLU A 227 21.03 -0.99 8.11
N CYS A 228 19.84 -1.23 7.58
CA CYS A 228 18.66 -0.42 7.86
C CYS A 228 18.18 -0.54 9.32
N ILE A 229 18.20 -1.74 9.91
CA ILE A 229 17.88 -1.97 11.32
C ILE A 229 18.89 -1.25 12.22
N ARG A 230 20.20 -1.35 11.95
CA ARG A 230 21.24 -0.65 12.72
C ARG A 230 21.04 0.86 12.73
N LYS A 231 20.64 1.44 11.60
CA LYS A 231 20.35 2.89 11.48
C LYS A 231 19.14 3.31 12.32
N ALA A 232 18.14 2.45 12.47
CA ALA A 232 16.91 2.74 13.19
C ALA A 232 16.28 1.49 13.80
N VAL A 233 16.79 1.02 14.94
CA VAL A 233 16.34 -0.24 15.57
C VAL A 233 14.86 -0.26 15.97
N HIS A 234 14.28 0.93 16.23
CA HIS A 234 12.86 1.11 16.53
C HIS A 234 11.97 1.25 15.27
N ASN A 235 12.52 1.08 14.07
CA ASN A 235 11.74 1.11 12.83
C ASN A 235 11.19 -0.28 12.53
N GLU A 236 9.87 -0.44 12.59
CA GLU A 236 9.19 -1.73 12.37
C GLU A 236 9.35 -2.24 10.93
N SER A 237 9.36 -1.37 9.92
CA SER A 237 9.36 -1.77 8.51
C SER A 237 10.51 -2.72 8.10
N PRO A 238 11.79 -2.47 8.42
CA PRO A 238 12.86 -3.40 8.11
C PRO A 238 12.77 -4.72 8.89
N TRP A 239 12.22 -4.74 10.11
CA TRP A 239 11.97 -5.99 10.85
C TRP A 239 10.90 -6.84 10.15
N ASN A 240 9.80 -6.20 9.74
CA ASN A 240 8.73 -6.87 8.99
C ASN A 240 9.23 -7.34 7.61
N TYR A 241 10.07 -6.55 6.95
CA TYR A 241 10.70 -6.94 5.69
C TYR A 241 11.63 -8.14 5.87
N LEU A 242 12.48 -8.14 6.91
CA LEU A 242 13.37 -9.26 7.23
C LEU A 242 12.57 -10.55 7.42
N ARG A 243 11.49 -10.51 8.22
CA ARG A 243 10.60 -11.67 8.40
C ARG A 243 10.02 -12.11 7.04
N GLY A 244 9.49 -11.18 6.26
CA GLY A 244 8.86 -11.47 4.97
C GLY A 244 9.80 -12.12 3.94
N ILE A 245 11.05 -11.67 3.83
CA ILE A 245 12.02 -12.27 2.89
C ILE A 245 12.50 -13.65 3.32
N LEU A 246 12.58 -13.91 4.63
CA LEU A 246 12.93 -15.23 5.15
C LEU A 246 11.80 -16.24 4.92
N ASP A 247 10.56 -15.83 5.15
CA ASP A 247 9.37 -16.64 4.87
C ASP A 247 9.26 -16.96 3.37
N ALA A 248 9.44 -15.94 2.52
CA ALA A 248 9.35 -16.10 1.06
C ALA A 248 10.45 -17.01 0.48
N ALA A 249 11.59 -17.14 1.17
CA ALA A 249 12.70 -18.00 0.78
C ALA A 249 12.71 -19.36 1.48
N ASP A 250 11.73 -19.67 2.34
CA ASP A 250 11.72 -20.83 3.24
C ASP A 250 13.02 -20.94 4.07
N ALA A 251 13.54 -19.78 4.50
CA ALA A 251 14.86 -19.62 5.10
C ALA A 251 14.81 -19.21 6.58
N GLY A 252 13.75 -19.58 7.30
CA GLY A 252 13.53 -19.20 8.70
C GLY A 252 14.61 -19.65 9.71
N LYS A 253 15.59 -20.47 9.29
CA LYS A 253 16.64 -21.05 10.14
C LYS A 253 18.04 -20.55 9.78
N ARG A 254 18.18 -19.26 9.50
CA ARG A 254 19.45 -18.62 9.13
C ARG A 254 20.28 -18.20 10.34
N SER A 255 21.49 -18.76 10.46
CA SER A 255 22.39 -18.52 11.60
C SER A 255 22.88 -17.07 11.68
N ASP A 256 23.09 -16.40 10.54
CA ASP A 256 23.54 -15.02 10.50
C ASP A 256 22.48 -14.03 11.03
N VAL A 257 21.19 -14.35 10.85
CA VAL A 257 20.06 -13.60 11.42
C VAL A 257 19.98 -13.80 12.93
N ASP A 258 20.16 -15.04 13.41
CA ASP A 258 20.23 -15.32 14.85
C ASP A 258 21.40 -14.59 15.50
N GLU A 259 22.60 -14.68 14.93
CA GLU A 259 23.80 -13.99 15.40
C GLU A 259 23.63 -12.47 15.44
N PHE A 260 22.95 -11.90 14.44
CA PHE A 260 22.63 -10.49 14.40
C PHE A 260 21.70 -10.07 15.55
N CYS A 261 20.62 -10.83 15.77
CA CYS A 261 19.66 -10.55 16.86
C CYS A 261 20.30 -10.69 18.23
N GLU A 262 21.07 -11.76 18.46
CA GLU A 262 21.80 -11.99 19.71
C GLU A 262 22.83 -10.88 19.99
N ARG A 263 23.52 -10.38 18.95
CA ARG A 263 24.45 -9.26 19.10
C ARG A 263 23.73 -7.99 19.53
N LEU A 264 22.63 -7.63 18.89
CA LEU A 264 21.83 -6.46 19.29
C LEU A 264 21.34 -6.59 20.73
N TYR A 265 20.89 -7.79 21.12
CA TYR A 265 20.46 -8.06 22.50
C TYR A 265 21.63 -7.94 23.49
N ALA A 266 22.80 -8.47 23.17
CA ALA A 266 24.01 -8.36 23.98
C ALA A 266 24.49 -6.90 24.14
N GLU A 267 24.28 -6.07 23.12
CA GLU A 267 24.55 -4.63 23.12
C GLU A 267 23.51 -3.81 23.92
N GLY A 268 22.50 -4.47 24.50
CA GLY A 268 21.48 -3.83 25.35
C GLY A 268 20.22 -3.40 24.61
N CYS A 269 20.04 -3.75 23.33
CA CYS A 269 18.81 -3.48 22.60
C CYS A 269 17.65 -4.34 23.15
N ARG A 270 16.53 -3.70 23.51
CA ARG A 270 15.33 -4.37 24.06
C ARG A 270 14.04 -4.00 23.33
N VAL A 271 14.17 -3.41 22.13
CA VAL A 271 13.01 -3.00 21.33
C VAL A 271 12.09 -4.18 21.07
N ALA A 272 10.78 -3.93 21.15
CA ALA A 272 9.75 -4.96 20.99
C ALA A 272 9.95 -5.82 19.73
N TYR A 273 10.36 -5.21 18.61
CA TYR A 273 10.58 -5.89 17.34
C TYR A 273 11.71 -6.93 17.39
N LEU A 274 12.81 -6.64 18.09
CA LEU A 274 13.90 -7.58 18.28
C LEU A 274 13.45 -8.76 19.16
N LEU A 275 12.82 -8.45 20.29
CA LEU A 275 12.34 -9.49 21.22
C LEU A 275 11.30 -10.39 20.54
N ALA A 276 10.36 -9.80 19.81
CA ALA A 276 9.37 -10.51 19.02
C ALA A 276 10.04 -11.45 17.99
N PHE A 277 11.03 -10.94 17.25
CA PHE A 277 11.76 -11.73 16.26
C PHE A 277 12.52 -12.91 16.91
N MET A 278 13.11 -12.70 18.09
CA MET A 278 13.79 -13.76 18.84
C MET A 278 12.81 -14.79 19.40
N VAL A 279 11.62 -14.37 19.85
CA VAL A 279 10.54 -15.28 20.28
C VAL A 279 10.11 -16.17 19.11
N ASP A 280 9.88 -15.61 17.92
CA ASP A 280 9.52 -16.37 16.72
C ASP A 280 10.60 -17.43 16.40
N SER A 281 11.88 -17.02 16.33
CA SER A 281 13.01 -17.93 16.06
C SER A 281 13.13 -19.05 17.10
N MET A 282 12.95 -18.74 18.40
CA MET A 282 12.96 -19.75 19.46
C MET A 282 11.77 -20.70 19.36
N SER A 283 10.57 -20.19 19.06
CA SER A 283 9.37 -21.01 18.88
C SER A 283 9.56 -22.03 17.76
N ASP A 284 10.12 -21.61 16.62
CA ASP A 284 10.38 -22.50 15.48
C ASP A 284 11.44 -23.56 15.78
N LYS A 285 12.46 -23.22 16.58
CA LYS A 285 13.49 -24.18 17.03
C LYS A 285 12.93 -25.19 18.02
N LEU A 286 12.12 -24.74 18.98
CA LEU A 286 11.45 -25.60 19.97
C LEU A 286 10.44 -26.56 19.33
N ALA A 287 9.86 -26.17 18.19
CA ALA A 287 9.03 -27.05 17.37
C ALA A 287 9.79 -28.29 16.88
N ALA A 288 11.09 -28.14 16.61
CA ALA A 288 11.94 -29.18 16.06
C ALA A 288 12.68 -29.97 17.13
N ILE A 289 13.25 -29.29 18.12
CA ILE A 289 14.10 -29.89 19.16
C ILE A 289 13.73 -29.28 20.51
N PRO A 290 13.27 -30.07 21.50
CA PRO A 290 13.07 -29.59 22.85
C PRO A 290 14.38 -29.10 23.47
N ASP A 291 14.39 -27.84 23.92
CA ASP A 291 15.48 -27.23 24.69
C ASP A 291 14.87 -26.44 25.85
N GLU A 292 15.13 -26.88 27.08
CA GLU A 292 14.54 -26.26 28.28
C GLU A 292 15.05 -24.84 28.52
N GLN A 293 16.31 -24.54 28.17
CA GLN A 293 16.87 -23.19 28.36
C GLN A 293 16.25 -22.22 27.36
N MET A 294 16.14 -22.64 26.10
CA MET A 294 15.48 -21.86 25.06
C MET A 294 14.00 -21.65 25.36
N PHE A 295 13.31 -22.69 25.85
CA PHE A 295 11.92 -22.60 26.27
C PHE A 295 11.70 -21.55 27.35
N ARG A 296 12.49 -21.59 28.44
CA ARG A 296 12.40 -20.60 29.51
C ARG A 296 12.68 -19.18 29.02
N ARG A 297 13.68 -19.03 28.15
CA ARG A 297 14.05 -17.73 27.57
C ARG A 297 12.95 -17.15 26.67
N ALA A 298 12.27 -17.99 25.89
CA ALA A 298 11.14 -17.56 25.07
C ALA A 298 9.97 -17.05 25.93
N LEU A 299 9.66 -17.73 27.03
CA LEU A 299 8.64 -17.27 27.97
C LEU A 299 9.03 -15.97 28.69
N GLU A 300 10.28 -15.83 29.11
CA GLU A 300 10.82 -14.59 29.68
C GLU A 300 10.64 -13.40 28.71
N PHE A 301 10.92 -13.61 27.42
CA PHE A 301 10.73 -12.55 26.42
C PHE A 301 9.26 -12.23 26.18
N CYS A 302 8.38 -13.22 26.14
CA CYS A 302 6.93 -13.00 26.08
C CYS A 302 6.41 -12.21 27.28
N GLU A 303 6.85 -12.54 28.50
CA GLU A 303 6.50 -11.82 29.73
C GLU A 303 6.97 -10.37 29.65
N ARG A 304 8.24 -10.15 29.31
CA ARG A 304 8.80 -8.80 29.14
C ARG A 304 8.06 -7.99 28.07
N LEU A 305 7.70 -8.59 26.94
CA LEU A 305 6.90 -7.94 25.91
C LEU A 305 5.49 -7.59 26.42
N ALA A 306 4.87 -8.48 27.20
CA ALA A 306 3.54 -8.28 27.75
C ALA A 306 3.48 -7.20 28.86
N GLU A 307 4.55 -7.07 29.64
CA GLU A 307 4.57 -6.25 30.86
C GLU A 307 5.37 -4.95 30.74
N GLU A 308 6.39 -4.90 29.87
CA GLU A 308 7.32 -3.77 29.78
C GLU A 308 7.38 -3.16 28.37
N GLU A 309 7.67 -3.95 27.34
CA GLU A 309 8.16 -3.41 26.04
C GLU A 309 7.06 -3.24 24.97
N ASP A 310 5.97 -4.01 25.04
CA ASP A 310 4.84 -3.98 24.08
C ASP A 310 3.49 -4.20 24.76
N VAL A 311 3.27 -3.47 25.86
CA VAL A 311 2.09 -3.61 26.74
C VAL A 311 0.76 -3.49 25.99
N ILE A 312 0.71 -2.71 24.89
CA ILE A 312 -0.48 -2.59 24.05
C ILE A 312 -0.91 -3.94 23.44
N ARG A 313 0.03 -4.88 23.27
CA ARG A 313 -0.19 -6.24 22.78
C ARG A 313 -0.08 -7.30 23.89
N LYS A 314 -0.26 -6.93 25.16
CA LYS A 314 -0.20 -7.87 26.31
C LYS A 314 -0.95 -9.18 26.09
N GLU A 315 -2.20 -9.11 25.64
CA GLU A 315 -3.03 -10.31 25.44
C GLU A 315 -2.51 -11.20 24.30
N TYR A 316 -1.89 -10.60 23.28
CA TYR A 316 -1.22 -11.34 22.21
C TYR A 316 0.02 -12.07 22.73
N TRP A 317 0.87 -11.41 23.51
CA TRP A 317 2.07 -12.05 24.07
C TRP A 317 1.73 -13.16 25.08
N ASN A 318 0.69 -12.97 25.89
CA ASN A 318 0.15 -14.03 26.75
C ASN A 318 -0.38 -15.23 25.92
N PHE A 319 -0.98 -14.97 24.76
CA PHE A 319 -1.43 -16.01 23.84
C PHE A 319 -0.25 -16.76 23.22
N VAL A 320 0.79 -16.05 22.75
CA VAL A 320 2.02 -16.64 22.19
C VAL A 320 2.71 -17.52 23.23
N ALA A 321 2.86 -17.04 24.47
CA ALA A 321 3.45 -17.82 25.57
C ALA A 321 2.73 -19.16 25.78
N ARG A 322 1.38 -19.15 25.88
CA ARG A 322 0.58 -20.38 25.99
C ARG A 322 0.74 -21.30 24.77
N GLY A 323 0.92 -20.72 23.59
CA GLY A 323 1.21 -21.47 22.36
C GLY A 323 2.52 -22.24 22.46
N ILE A 324 3.58 -21.57 22.89
CA ILE A 324 4.91 -22.16 23.10
C ILE A 324 4.87 -23.24 24.18
N GLU A 325 4.18 -22.99 25.31
CA GLU A 325 3.96 -23.99 26.37
C GLU A 325 3.29 -25.26 25.83
N GLY A 326 2.19 -25.09 25.10
CA GLY A 326 1.43 -26.20 24.52
C GLY A 326 2.21 -26.97 23.45
N GLN A 327 3.06 -26.27 22.67
CA GLN A 327 3.94 -26.90 21.69
C GLN A 327 5.06 -27.69 22.38
N TYR A 328 5.75 -27.09 23.34
CA TYR A 328 6.85 -27.71 24.06
C TYR A 328 6.43 -28.99 24.77
N ALA A 329 5.28 -28.97 25.46
CA ALA A 329 4.72 -30.15 26.13
C ALA A 329 4.49 -31.34 25.17
N LYS A 330 3.96 -31.07 23.97
CA LYS A 330 3.75 -32.10 22.95
C LYS A 330 5.06 -32.70 22.44
N THR A 331 6.07 -31.86 22.20
CA THR A 331 7.36 -32.33 21.70
C THR A 331 8.10 -33.15 22.77
N THR A 332 8.03 -32.76 24.04
CA THR A 332 8.64 -33.52 25.15
C THR A 332 7.94 -34.87 25.40
N ASP A 333 6.61 -34.92 25.35
CA ASP A 333 5.85 -36.16 25.54
C ASP A 333 6.08 -37.16 24.39
N GLY A 334 6.23 -36.66 23.16
CA GLY A 334 6.50 -37.48 21.97
C GLY A 334 7.88 -38.16 21.99
N VAL A 335 8.91 -37.52 22.56
CA VAL A 335 10.25 -38.10 22.71
C VAL A 335 10.29 -39.20 23.78
N GLY A 336 9.39 -39.16 24.77
CA GLY A 336 9.28 -40.18 25.82
C GLY A 336 8.72 -41.53 25.36
N ALA A 337 8.00 -41.59 24.24
CA ALA A 337 7.30 -42.80 23.79
C ALA A 337 8.15 -43.74 22.90
N SER A 338 9.29 -43.30 22.36
CA SER A 338 10.13 -44.10 21.43
C SER A 338 11.31 -44.82 22.09
N GLY A 339 11.47 -44.75 23.42
CA GLY A 339 12.63 -45.31 24.16
C GLY A 339 12.41 -46.65 24.88
N GLY A 340 11.28 -47.32 24.68
CA GLY A 340 10.96 -48.57 25.38
C GLY A 340 11.72 -49.79 24.82
N VAL A 341 12.73 -50.25 25.54
CA VAL A 341 13.39 -51.56 25.33
C VAL A 341 12.34 -52.67 25.26
N PRO A 342 12.31 -53.54 24.22
CA PRO A 342 11.31 -54.60 24.16
C PRO A 342 11.58 -55.64 25.25
N PRO A 343 10.54 -56.13 25.96
CA PRO A 343 10.72 -57.12 27.00
C PRO A 343 11.20 -58.45 26.41
N VAL A 344 12.17 -59.05 27.11
CA VAL A 344 12.70 -60.39 26.86
C VAL A 344 11.54 -61.39 26.91
N GLY A 345 11.27 -62.06 25.79
CA GLY A 345 10.20 -63.05 25.68
C GLY A 345 10.53 -64.33 26.44
N ASP A 346 9.69 -64.69 27.39
CA ASP A 346 9.72 -65.99 28.05
C ASP A 346 9.33 -67.09 27.06
N ALA A 347 10.21 -68.09 26.94
CA ALA A 347 9.99 -69.30 26.18
C ALA A 347 8.93 -70.18 26.86
N VAL A 348 7.92 -70.61 26.11
CA VAL A 348 6.97 -71.66 26.52
C VAL A 348 7.30 -72.94 25.72
N PRO A 349 7.34 -74.12 26.37
CA PRO A 349 7.89 -75.33 25.77
C PRO A 349 6.88 -76.07 24.90
N SER A 350 7.44 -76.77 23.91
CA SER A 350 6.81 -77.75 23.02
C SER A 350 6.15 -78.89 23.79
N THR A 351 4.93 -79.26 23.39
CA THR A 351 4.46 -80.66 23.41
C THR A 351 3.51 -80.94 22.25
N ALA A 352 3.95 -81.91 21.42
CA ALA A 352 3.24 -82.91 20.62
C ALA A 352 2.01 -82.54 19.77
#